data_AF-A0A3Q2UAH2-F1
#
_entry.id   AF-A0A3Q2UAH2-F1
#
_cell.length_a   1.000
_cell.length_b   1.000
_cell.length_c   1.000
_cell.angle_alpha   90.00
_cell.angle_beta   90.00
_cell.angle_gamma   90.00
#
_symmetry.space_group_name_H-M   'P 1'
#
loop_
_entity.id
_entity.type
_entity.pdbx_description
1 polymer ?
#
loop_
_entity_poly.entity_id
_entity_poly.type
_entity_poly.pdbx_seq_one_letter_code
_entity_poly.pdbx_strand_id
1 'polypeptide(L)'
;MTDGRPCKVCNFTRQKSYGVVVPSLDQLKKKGCEFLGVNPTDPVTVVLEGDGTIVEDQAYFLCLPFNTKFMLLRDKETWAPARKIDGGTAWMARESMLLEADAVDSAVVATPWGNLALQLKENLNSIILMSEGDLQSLVDASCSELASVLGFQEKKTQELQETLQRVLDRKEEERQSKELLQLYLKAVGKEDAQQGDPSPPSQDGAGDVDMPDGMEVDSASGFLTRTLMVLKGKTSPETRLSTEDLQVVVSKGLEAMQQVLGWDAARTSKLLQACEAELSARLQQIQAMQSISSTQQDGSTQKEGAGTATQGGS
;
A
#
# COMPACT_ATOMS: atom_id res chain seq x y z
N MET A 1 -6.78 -32.96 -36.88
CA MET A 1 -6.57 -33.39 -35.47
C MET A 1 -6.82 -32.16 -34.62
N THR A 2 -7.99 -32.03 -34.00
CA THR A 2 -8.30 -30.86 -33.17
C THR A 2 -7.59 -31.05 -31.83
N ASP A 3 -6.46 -30.38 -31.68
CA ASP A 3 -5.64 -30.43 -30.48
C ASP A 3 -6.49 -29.96 -29.30
N GLY A 4 -6.73 -30.86 -28.36
CA GLY A 4 -7.69 -30.63 -27.28
C GLY A 4 -7.10 -29.66 -26.28
N ARG A 5 -7.80 -28.56 -26.00
CA ARG A 5 -7.34 -27.58 -25.02
C ARG A 5 -7.76 -28.01 -23.61
N PRO A 6 -6.82 -28.20 -22.66
CA PRO A 6 -7.17 -28.50 -21.28
C PRO A 6 -7.73 -27.24 -20.60
N CYS A 7 -8.88 -27.40 -19.96
CA CYS A 7 -9.61 -26.37 -19.24
C CYS A 7 -10.11 -26.93 -17.89
N LYS A 8 -10.44 -26.06 -16.94
CA LYS A 8 -11.11 -26.45 -15.69
C LYS A 8 -12.50 -25.85 -15.66
N VAL A 9 -13.48 -26.60 -15.18
CA VAL A 9 -14.88 -26.19 -15.08
C VAL A 9 -15.36 -26.38 -13.65
N CYS A 10 -16.02 -25.38 -13.06
CA CYS A 10 -16.67 -25.51 -11.76
C CYS A 10 -18.12 -25.00 -11.76
N ASN A 11 -18.87 -25.39 -10.73
CA ASN A 11 -20.20 -24.85 -10.47
C ASN A 11 -20.14 -23.51 -9.71
N PHE A 12 -21.30 -22.84 -9.58
CA PHE A 12 -21.45 -21.61 -8.80
C PHE A 12 -20.89 -21.71 -7.36
N THR A 13 -21.06 -22.87 -6.69
CA THR A 13 -20.57 -23.05 -5.30
C THR A 13 -19.05 -23.23 -5.19
N ARG A 14 -18.33 -23.38 -6.30
CA ARG A 14 -16.88 -23.67 -6.38
C ARG A 14 -16.43 -24.93 -5.62
N GLN A 15 -17.36 -25.74 -5.10
CA GLN A 15 -17.06 -26.97 -4.34
C GLN A 15 -16.68 -28.14 -5.25
N LYS A 16 -17.18 -28.15 -6.49
CA LYS A 16 -16.88 -29.19 -7.47
C LYS A 16 -16.17 -28.56 -8.66
N SER A 17 -15.01 -29.12 -9.02
CA SER A 17 -14.25 -28.71 -10.20
C SER A 17 -13.78 -29.91 -11.00
N TYR A 18 -13.93 -29.85 -12.31
CA TYR A 18 -13.58 -30.91 -13.25
C TYR A 18 -12.58 -30.39 -14.27
N GLY A 19 -11.56 -31.20 -14.59
CA GLY A 19 -10.68 -30.94 -15.72
C GLY A 19 -11.31 -31.49 -16.99
N VAL A 20 -11.42 -30.68 -18.04
CA VAL A 20 -12.03 -31.06 -19.31
C VAL A 20 -11.10 -30.67 -20.45
N VAL A 21 -10.92 -31.58 -21.40
CA VAL A 21 -10.19 -31.30 -22.65
C VAL A 21 -11.20 -31.07 -23.77
N VAL A 22 -11.21 -29.86 -24.32
CA VAL A 22 -12.16 -29.42 -25.35
C VAL A 22 -11.49 -28.57 -26.42
N PRO A 23 -11.88 -28.72 -27.70
CA PRO A 23 -11.40 -27.90 -28.79
C PRO A 23 -12.21 -26.60 -28.98
N SER A 24 -13.42 -26.49 -28.42
CA SER A 24 -14.32 -25.34 -28.61
C SER A 24 -15.15 -25.01 -27.37
N LEU A 25 -15.70 -23.79 -27.34
CA LEU A 25 -16.57 -23.27 -26.29
C LEU A 25 -17.89 -24.06 -26.22
N ASP A 26 -18.47 -24.44 -27.35
CA ASP A 26 -19.69 -25.27 -27.37
C ASP A 26 -19.43 -26.66 -26.76
N GLN A 27 -18.26 -27.24 -27.01
CA GLN A 27 -17.86 -28.49 -26.37
C GLN A 27 -17.58 -28.30 -24.88
N LEU A 28 -17.05 -27.14 -24.47
CA LEU A 28 -16.91 -26.79 -23.04
C LEU A 28 -18.27 -26.74 -22.35
N LYS A 29 -19.27 -26.09 -22.96
CA LYS A 29 -20.64 -26.02 -22.44
C LYS A 29 -21.24 -27.43 -22.31
N LYS A 30 -21.17 -28.23 -23.38
CA LYS A 30 -21.73 -29.58 -23.40
C LYS A 30 -21.10 -30.49 -22.35
N LYS A 31 -19.77 -30.66 -22.40
CA LYS A 31 -19.05 -31.52 -21.44
C LYS A 31 -19.12 -30.96 -20.02
N GLY A 32 -19.05 -29.63 -19.86
CA GLY A 32 -19.19 -28.98 -18.57
C GLY A 32 -20.54 -29.26 -17.92
N CYS A 33 -21.63 -29.19 -18.68
CA CYS A 33 -22.97 -29.54 -18.19
C CYS A 33 -23.08 -31.03 -17.82
N GLU A 34 -22.55 -31.92 -18.67
CA GLU A 34 -22.50 -33.37 -18.40
C GLU A 34 -21.77 -33.68 -17.08
N PHE A 35 -20.60 -33.07 -16.84
CA PHE A 35 -19.82 -33.29 -15.61
C PHE A 35 -20.42 -32.64 -14.37
N LEU A 36 -21.10 -31.50 -14.52
CA LEU A 36 -21.74 -30.78 -13.42
C LEU A 36 -23.16 -31.31 -13.10
N GLY A 37 -23.69 -32.22 -13.91
CA GLY A 37 -25.06 -32.74 -13.75
C GLY A 37 -26.13 -31.70 -14.06
N VAL A 38 -25.84 -30.73 -14.94
CA VAL A 38 -26.78 -29.72 -15.41
C VAL A 38 -27.50 -30.25 -16.64
N ASN A 39 -28.82 -30.05 -16.73
CA ASN A 39 -29.55 -30.53 -17.91
C ASN A 39 -29.08 -29.77 -19.15
N PRO A 40 -28.84 -30.46 -20.28
CA PRO A 40 -28.36 -29.82 -21.51
C PRO A 40 -29.38 -28.87 -22.14
N THR A 41 -30.64 -28.90 -21.68
CA THR A 41 -31.74 -28.04 -22.13
C THR A 41 -31.77 -26.70 -21.37
N ASP A 42 -31.11 -26.62 -20.22
CA ASP A 42 -31.10 -25.40 -19.42
C ASP A 42 -30.08 -24.41 -20.05
N PRO A 43 -30.45 -23.12 -20.25
CA PRO A 43 -29.49 -22.11 -20.66
C PRO A 43 -28.39 -21.93 -19.61
N VAL A 44 -27.14 -21.96 -20.06
CA VAL A 44 -25.95 -21.85 -19.21
C VAL A 44 -25.04 -20.75 -19.72
N THR A 45 -24.69 -19.84 -18.81
CA THR A 45 -23.70 -18.78 -19.05
C THR A 45 -22.33 -19.26 -18.62
N VAL A 46 -21.32 -19.09 -19.47
CA VAL A 46 -19.93 -19.43 -19.17
C VAL A 46 -19.20 -18.16 -18.78
N VAL A 47 -18.57 -18.18 -17.61
CA VAL A 47 -17.78 -17.05 -17.11
C VAL A 47 -16.40 -17.51 -16.67
N LEU A 48 -15.44 -16.60 -16.61
CA LEU A 48 -14.15 -16.83 -15.97
C LEU A 48 -14.31 -16.89 -14.45
N GLU A 49 -13.67 -17.86 -13.82
CA GLU A 49 -13.80 -18.04 -12.37
C GLU A 49 -13.11 -16.93 -11.55
N GLY A 50 -12.07 -16.32 -12.12
CA GLY A 50 -11.23 -15.33 -11.45
C GLY A 50 -11.88 -13.96 -11.28
N ASP A 51 -12.57 -13.46 -12.30
CA ASP A 51 -13.09 -12.09 -12.39
C ASP A 51 -14.55 -12.00 -12.84
N GLY A 52 -15.16 -13.11 -13.26
CA GLY A 52 -16.56 -13.14 -13.68
C GLY A 52 -16.79 -12.68 -15.10
N THR A 53 -15.74 -12.46 -15.89
CA THR A 53 -15.86 -12.08 -17.30
C THR A 53 -16.65 -13.14 -18.06
N ILE A 54 -17.72 -12.73 -18.73
CA ILE A 54 -18.57 -13.63 -19.51
C ILE A 54 -17.86 -13.99 -20.81
N VAL A 55 -17.80 -15.29 -21.12
CA VAL A 55 -17.15 -15.82 -22.32
C VAL A 55 -18.21 -16.36 -23.27
N GLU A 56 -18.55 -15.56 -24.28
CA GLU A 56 -19.56 -15.92 -25.28
C GLU A 56 -18.95 -16.22 -26.65
N ASP A 57 -17.76 -15.68 -26.94
CA ASP A 57 -17.14 -15.79 -28.25
C ASP A 57 -15.98 -16.81 -28.29
N GLN A 58 -15.94 -17.55 -29.40
CA GLN A 58 -14.95 -18.62 -29.61
C GLN A 58 -13.52 -18.06 -29.75
N ALA A 59 -13.36 -16.84 -30.25
CA ALA A 59 -12.05 -16.21 -30.43
C ALA A 59 -11.40 -15.91 -29.07
N TYR A 60 -12.14 -15.28 -28.16
CA TYR A 60 -11.72 -15.01 -26.79
C TYR A 60 -11.39 -16.30 -26.05
N PHE A 61 -12.23 -17.34 -26.18
CA PHE A 61 -11.95 -18.64 -25.58
C PHE A 61 -10.56 -19.18 -25.98
N LEU A 62 -10.17 -19.06 -27.25
CA LEU A 62 -8.89 -19.56 -27.78
C LEU A 62 -7.69 -18.69 -27.36
N CYS A 63 -7.89 -17.40 -27.10
CA CYS A 63 -6.83 -16.50 -26.65
C CYS A 63 -6.45 -16.68 -25.17
N LEU A 64 -7.31 -17.31 -24.37
CA LEU A 64 -7.04 -17.53 -22.96
C LEU A 64 -5.85 -18.51 -22.74
N PRO A 65 -5.21 -18.52 -21.57
CA PRO A 65 -4.14 -19.49 -21.24
C PRO A 65 -4.65 -20.93 -21.08
N PHE A 66 -3.81 -21.93 -21.34
CA PHE A 66 -4.13 -23.33 -21.01
C PHE A 66 -4.49 -23.51 -19.53
N ASN A 67 -5.37 -24.46 -19.21
CA ASN A 67 -5.89 -24.72 -17.86
C ASN A 67 -6.68 -23.57 -17.21
N THR A 68 -7.18 -22.62 -18.01
CA THR A 68 -8.09 -21.58 -17.52
C THR A 68 -9.31 -22.21 -16.83
N LYS A 69 -9.72 -21.61 -15.70
CA LYS A 69 -10.86 -22.06 -14.89
C LYS A 69 -12.11 -21.26 -15.27
N PHE A 70 -13.09 -21.98 -15.78
CA PHE A 70 -14.40 -21.49 -16.15
C PHE A 70 -15.44 -21.90 -15.11
N MET A 71 -16.47 -21.09 -14.97
CA MET A 71 -17.64 -21.36 -14.15
C MET A 71 -18.87 -21.38 -15.06
N LEU A 72 -19.70 -22.41 -14.89
CA LEU A 72 -20.98 -22.52 -15.58
C LEU A 72 -22.08 -22.06 -14.61
N LEU A 73 -22.84 -21.05 -15.02
CA LEU A 73 -23.92 -20.43 -14.27
C LEU A 73 -25.26 -20.69 -14.95
N ARG A 74 -26.26 -21.08 -14.16
CA ARG A 74 -27.66 -21.21 -14.62
C ARG A 74 -28.38 -19.86 -14.57
N ASP A 75 -29.55 -19.73 -15.19
CA ASP A 75 -30.35 -18.49 -15.29
C ASP A 75 -30.56 -17.68 -14.00
N LYS A 76 -30.45 -18.32 -12.83
CA LYS A 76 -30.65 -17.69 -11.52
C LYS A 76 -29.36 -17.51 -10.71
N GLU A 77 -28.21 -17.87 -11.29
CA GLU A 77 -26.91 -17.82 -10.63
C GLU A 77 -26.08 -16.68 -11.22
N THR A 78 -25.56 -15.81 -10.37
CA THR A 78 -24.68 -14.71 -10.77
C THR A 78 -23.27 -14.99 -10.29
N TRP A 79 -22.25 -14.70 -11.09
CA TRP A 79 -20.88 -14.82 -10.62
C TRP A 79 -20.67 -13.94 -9.38
N ALA A 80 -20.03 -14.51 -8.37
CA ALA A 80 -19.55 -13.76 -7.22
C ALA A 80 -18.07 -14.09 -7.02
N PRO A 81 -17.23 -13.13 -6.59
CA PRO A 81 -15.85 -13.40 -6.24
C PRO A 81 -15.77 -14.59 -5.28
N ALA A 82 -14.75 -15.44 -5.43
CA ALA A 82 -14.49 -16.44 -4.40
C ALA A 82 -14.38 -15.69 -3.07
N ARG A 83 -15.22 -16.04 -2.10
CA ARG A 83 -14.92 -15.80 -0.69
C ARG A 83 -13.70 -16.65 -0.36
N LYS A 84 -12.53 -16.21 -0.84
CA LYS A 84 -11.30 -16.52 -0.16
C LYS A 84 -11.56 -16.00 1.24
N ILE A 85 -11.45 -16.87 2.23
CA ILE A 85 -11.21 -16.46 3.60
C ILE A 85 -9.80 -15.86 3.56
N ASP A 86 -9.72 -14.70 2.94
CA ASP A 86 -8.60 -13.81 2.92
C ASP A 86 -9.03 -12.73 3.90
N GLY A 87 -8.25 -12.57 4.96
CA GLY A 87 -8.66 -11.98 6.24
C GLY A 87 -9.06 -10.51 6.23
N GLY A 88 -9.58 -9.95 5.13
CA GLY A 88 -9.96 -8.54 4.99
C GLY A 88 -11.44 -8.25 4.75
N THR A 89 -12.24 -9.19 4.21
CA THR A 89 -13.64 -8.88 3.79
C THR A 89 -14.73 -9.60 4.58
N ALA A 90 -14.38 -10.26 5.69
CA ALA A 90 -15.33 -11.04 6.52
C ALA A 90 -16.36 -10.20 7.29
N TRP A 91 -16.15 -8.89 7.44
CA TRP A 91 -16.99 -8.04 8.28
C TRP A 91 -18.32 -7.62 7.64
N MET A 92 -18.40 -7.55 6.30
CA MET A 92 -19.61 -7.10 5.61
C MET A 92 -20.75 -8.14 5.59
N ALA A 93 -20.47 -9.41 5.88
CA ALA A 93 -21.49 -10.47 5.89
C ALA A 93 -22.06 -10.78 7.28
N ARG A 94 -21.46 -10.22 8.35
CA ARG A 94 -21.75 -10.62 9.73
C ARG A 94 -22.98 -9.91 10.32
N GLU A 95 -23.48 -8.84 9.70
CA GLU A 95 -24.57 -8.04 10.25
C GLU A 95 -25.99 -8.55 9.92
N SER A 96 -26.17 -9.66 9.19
CA SER A 96 -27.52 -10.09 8.76
C SER A 96 -27.94 -11.53 9.02
N MET A 97 -27.14 -12.36 9.71
CA MET A 97 -27.64 -13.66 10.22
C MET A 97 -27.04 -13.97 11.60
N LEU A 98 -27.61 -13.35 12.62
CA LEU A 98 -27.51 -13.81 14.01
C LEU A 98 -28.44 -15.02 14.18
N LEU A 99 -28.02 -16.16 13.61
CA LEU A 99 -28.54 -17.46 13.98
C LEU A 99 -27.54 -18.05 14.96
N GLU A 100 -27.93 -18.10 16.22
CA GLU A 100 -27.27 -18.92 17.23
C GLU A 100 -27.23 -20.36 16.73
N ALA A 101 -26.05 -20.81 16.33
CA ALA A 101 -25.77 -22.21 16.14
C ALA A 101 -25.32 -22.77 17.49
N ASP A 102 -26.25 -23.47 18.15
CA ASP A 102 -25.95 -24.40 19.23
C ASP A 102 -25.02 -25.50 18.70
N ALA A 103 -23.77 -25.48 19.15
CA ALA A 103 -22.77 -26.52 18.89
C ALA A 103 -22.01 -26.81 20.18
N VAL A 104 -22.44 -27.89 20.82
CA VAL A 104 -21.83 -28.52 21.99
C VAL A 104 -20.52 -29.22 21.58
N ASP A 105 -19.48 -28.98 22.39
CA ASP A 105 -18.17 -29.65 22.49
C ASP A 105 -17.13 -29.50 21.35
N SER A 106 -16.54 -28.31 21.23
CA SER A 106 -15.08 -28.15 21.11
C SER A 106 -14.65 -26.89 21.84
N ALA A 107 -13.88 -27.07 22.93
CA ALA A 107 -13.48 -26.01 23.85
C ALA A 107 -12.41 -25.08 23.26
N VAL A 108 -12.75 -24.29 22.25
CA VAL A 108 -12.17 -22.97 21.98
C VAL A 108 -13.31 -22.15 21.42
N VAL A 109 -13.94 -21.33 22.27
CA VAL A 109 -14.73 -20.18 21.80
C VAL A 109 -13.83 -19.47 20.81
N ALA A 110 -14.21 -19.40 19.52
CA ALA A 110 -13.38 -18.80 18.49
C ALA A 110 -13.15 -17.32 18.85
N THR A 111 -12.06 -17.05 19.55
CA THR A 111 -11.74 -15.70 20.00
C THR A 111 -11.48 -14.87 18.75
N PRO A 112 -11.98 -13.61 18.70
CA PRO A 112 -11.81 -12.75 17.53
C PRO A 112 -10.34 -12.63 17.09
N TRP A 113 -9.42 -12.65 18.07
CA TRP A 113 -7.98 -12.57 17.88
C TRP A 113 -7.31 -13.92 17.52
N GLY A 114 -7.97 -15.07 17.68
CA GLY A 114 -7.37 -16.38 17.45
C GLY A 114 -6.93 -16.60 15.99
N ASN A 115 -7.78 -16.19 15.03
CA ASN A 115 -7.43 -16.23 13.61
C ASN A 115 -6.30 -15.24 13.28
N LEU A 116 -6.28 -14.09 13.95
CA LEU A 116 -5.23 -13.08 13.81
C LEU A 116 -3.88 -13.60 14.33
N ALA A 117 -3.89 -14.34 15.45
CA ALA A 117 -2.71 -14.98 15.99
C ALA A 117 -2.16 -16.05 15.03
N LEU A 118 -3.03 -16.86 14.43
CA LEU A 118 -2.61 -17.82 13.39
C LEU A 118 -2.01 -17.11 12.17
N GLN A 119 -2.59 -15.99 11.74
CA GLN A 119 -2.05 -15.18 10.64
C GLN A 119 -0.65 -14.63 10.98
N LEU A 120 -0.43 -14.17 12.22
CA LEU A 120 0.88 -13.72 12.69
C LEU A 120 1.90 -14.85 12.76
N LYS A 121 1.47 -16.05 13.14
CA LYS A 121 2.32 -17.25 13.18
C LYS A 121 2.83 -17.63 11.79
N GLU A 122 1.97 -17.56 10.78
CA GLU A 122 2.33 -17.82 9.38
C GLU A 122 3.19 -16.70 8.80
N ASN A 123 2.86 -15.44 9.09
CA ASN A 123 3.57 -14.29 8.54
C ASN A 123 3.50 -13.05 9.46
N LEU A 124 4.62 -12.71 10.11
CA LEU A 124 4.74 -11.52 10.95
C LEU A 124 4.59 -10.21 10.18
N ASN A 125 4.85 -10.18 8.87
CA ASN A 125 4.68 -8.97 8.07
C ASN A 125 3.21 -8.56 7.94
N SER A 126 2.27 -9.47 8.27
CA SER A 126 0.84 -9.16 8.25
C SER A 126 0.49 -8.01 9.19
N ILE A 127 1.25 -7.75 10.26
CA ILE A 127 1.10 -6.62 11.21
C ILE A 127 0.88 -5.28 10.49
N ILE A 128 1.59 -5.05 9.38
CA ILE A 128 1.54 -3.79 8.62
C ILE A 128 0.11 -3.52 8.11
N LEU A 129 -0.56 -4.56 7.63
CA LEU A 129 -1.87 -4.49 6.99
C LEU A 129 -3.03 -4.61 7.98
N MET A 130 -2.76 -4.96 9.25
CA MET A 130 -3.80 -5.10 10.26
C MET A 130 -4.43 -3.77 10.62
N SER A 131 -5.74 -3.77 10.88
CA SER A 131 -6.43 -2.60 11.42
C SER A 131 -6.00 -2.34 12.87
N GLU A 132 -6.21 -1.12 13.35
CA GLU A 132 -5.94 -0.76 14.75
C GLU A 132 -6.77 -1.61 15.72
N GLY A 133 -8.04 -1.90 15.40
CA GLY A 133 -8.89 -2.76 16.22
C GLY A 133 -8.41 -4.22 16.28
N ASP A 134 -7.89 -4.74 15.17
CA ASP A 134 -7.31 -6.09 15.13
C ASP A 134 -6.04 -6.17 15.98
N LEU A 135 -5.16 -5.16 15.89
CA LEU A 135 -3.96 -5.06 16.72
C LEU A 135 -4.32 -4.94 18.21
N GLN A 136 -5.31 -4.10 18.55
CA GLN A 136 -5.80 -3.95 19.92
C GLN A 136 -6.32 -5.29 20.46
N SER A 137 -7.07 -6.05 19.65
CA SER A 137 -7.60 -7.36 20.09
C SER A 137 -6.52 -8.40 20.41
N LEU A 138 -5.36 -8.34 19.74
CA LEU A 138 -4.21 -9.21 20.02
C LEU A 138 -3.39 -8.75 21.22
N VAL A 139 -3.32 -7.44 21.44
CA VAL A 139 -2.68 -6.85 22.62
C VAL A 139 -3.49 -7.15 23.88
N ASP A 140 -4.81 -7.04 23.81
CA ASP A 140 -5.72 -7.32 24.93
C ASP A 140 -5.90 -8.82 25.22
N ALA A 141 -5.45 -9.68 24.32
CA ALA A 141 -5.47 -11.12 24.51
C ALA A 141 -4.59 -11.53 25.69
N SER A 142 -4.99 -12.57 26.41
CA SER A 142 -4.15 -13.08 27.50
C SER A 142 -2.84 -13.65 26.93
N CYS A 143 -1.71 -13.29 27.53
CA CYS A 143 -0.38 -13.68 27.04
C CYS A 143 -0.21 -15.21 27.00
N SER A 144 -0.76 -15.92 27.99
CA SER A 144 -0.68 -17.38 28.09
C SER A 144 -1.49 -18.10 27.01
N GLU A 145 -2.71 -17.65 26.72
CA GLU A 145 -3.52 -18.23 25.63
C GLU A 145 -2.91 -17.90 24.27
N LEU A 146 -2.45 -16.65 24.07
CA LEU A 146 -1.80 -16.24 22.83
C LEU A 146 -0.52 -17.05 22.58
N ALA A 147 0.29 -17.29 23.61
CA ALA A 147 1.49 -18.12 23.54
C ALA A 147 1.16 -19.55 23.11
N SER A 148 0.07 -20.11 23.64
CA SER A 148 -0.39 -21.46 23.30
C SER A 148 -0.80 -21.58 21.83
N VAL A 149 -1.49 -20.58 21.27
CA VAL A 149 -1.94 -20.56 19.88
C VAL A 149 -0.76 -20.36 18.91
N LEU A 150 0.14 -19.42 19.24
CA LEU A 150 1.33 -19.15 18.45
C LEU A 150 2.34 -20.32 18.54
N GLY A 151 2.30 -21.13 19.60
CA GLY A 151 3.31 -22.14 19.90
C GLY A 151 4.63 -21.51 20.36
N PHE A 152 4.56 -20.32 20.96
CA PHE A 152 5.71 -19.58 21.46
C PHE A 152 5.88 -19.74 22.96
N GLN A 153 7.08 -19.42 23.47
CA GLN A 153 7.27 -19.23 24.89
C GLN A 153 6.52 -17.97 25.36
N GLU A 154 6.01 -17.97 26.58
CA GLU A 154 5.25 -16.85 27.14
C GLU A 154 6.06 -15.54 27.11
N LYS A 155 7.36 -15.60 27.46
CA LYS A 155 8.26 -14.43 27.35
C LYS A 155 8.36 -13.85 25.93
N LYS A 156 8.48 -14.70 24.92
CA LYS A 156 8.55 -14.26 23.51
C LYS A 156 7.21 -13.68 23.05
N THR A 157 6.11 -14.21 23.57
CA THR A 157 4.76 -13.71 23.29
C THR A 157 4.54 -12.35 23.93
N GLN A 158 5.04 -12.15 25.14
CA GLN A 158 5.04 -10.86 25.82
C GLN A 158 5.85 -9.81 25.02
N GLU A 159 7.06 -10.14 24.58
CA GLU A 159 7.88 -9.27 23.72
C GLU A 159 7.17 -8.93 22.39
N LEU A 160 6.42 -9.88 21.83
CA LEU A 160 5.58 -9.66 20.66
C LEU A 160 4.42 -8.71 20.97
N GLN A 161 3.69 -8.91 22.07
CA GLN A 161 2.59 -8.02 22.47
C GLN A 161 3.08 -6.59 22.73
N GLU A 162 4.25 -6.42 23.37
CA GLU A 162 4.88 -5.10 23.53
C GLU A 162 5.25 -4.46 22.20
N THR A 163 5.62 -5.27 21.20
CA THR A 163 5.89 -4.79 19.84
C THR A 163 4.59 -4.40 19.12
N LEU A 164 3.53 -5.19 19.26
CA LEU A 164 2.21 -4.87 18.70
C LEU A 164 1.64 -3.57 19.32
N GLN A 165 1.78 -3.38 20.63
CA GLN A 165 1.40 -2.13 21.30
C GLN A 165 2.15 -0.93 20.73
N ARG A 166 3.48 -1.01 20.58
CA ARG A 166 4.27 0.09 19.99
C ARG A 166 3.85 0.41 18.55
N VAL A 167 3.48 -0.59 17.76
CA VAL A 167 2.97 -0.36 16.40
C VAL A 167 1.60 0.30 16.43
N LEU A 168 0.73 -0.09 17.35
CA LEU A 168 -0.59 0.51 17.53
C LEU A 168 -0.47 1.98 17.96
N ASP A 169 0.37 2.28 18.94
CA ASP A 169 0.62 3.64 19.42
C ASP A 169 1.11 4.55 18.28
N ARG A 170 2.01 4.03 17.43
CA ARG A 170 2.51 4.76 16.25
C ARG A 170 1.40 5.04 15.24
N LYS A 171 0.53 4.06 14.96
CA LYS A 171 -0.60 4.26 14.03
C LYS A 171 -1.55 5.34 14.55
N GLU A 172 -1.84 5.32 15.85
CA GLU A 172 -2.68 6.34 16.49
C GLU A 172 -2.03 7.73 16.47
N GLU A 173 -0.72 7.83 16.73
CA GLU A 173 0.02 9.09 16.61
C GLU A 173 -0.04 9.66 15.18
N GLU A 174 0.16 8.80 14.17
CA GLU A 174 0.05 9.18 12.75
C GLU A 174 -1.36 9.69 12.41
N ARG A 175 -2.41 9.05 12.96
CA ARG A 175 -3.80 9.46 12.80
C ARG A 175 -4.06 10.84 13.44
N GLN A 176 -3.63 11.02 14.68
CA GLN A 176 -3.78 12.29 15.41
C GLN A 176 -3.05 13.44 14.71
N SER A 177 -1.82 13.20 14.24
CA SER A 177 -1.03 14.17 13.49
C SER A 177 -1.73 14.58 12.19
N LYS A 178 -2.26 13.61 11.44
CA LYS A 178 -3.02 13.88 10.20
C LYS A 178 -4.27 14.72 10.48
N GLU A 179 -5.01 14.42 11.54
CA GLU A 179 -6.21 15.17 11.93
C GLU A 179 -5.86 16.62 12.29
N LEU A 180 -4.79 16.82 13.07
CA LEU A 180 -4.30 18.15 13.42
C LEU A 180 -3.89 18.96 12.17
N LEU A 181 -3.17 18.35 11.24
CA LEU A 181 -2.78 19.00 9.98
C LEU A 181 -3.99 19.39 9.13
N GLN A 182 -5.02 18.55 9.07
CA GLN A 182 -6.26 18.89 8.37
C GLN A 182 -6.97 20.09 9.00
N LEU A 183 -7.00 20.17 10.33
CA LEU A 183 -7.55 21.32 11.04
C LEU A 183 -6.74 22.60 10.76
N TYR A 184 -5.41 22.51 10.73
CA TYR A 184 -4.54 23.64 10.38
C TYR A 184 -4.79 24.13 8.95
N LEU A 185 -4.81 23.23 7.95
CA LEU A 185 -5.10 23.58 6.55
C LEU A 185 -6.48 24.22 6.41
N LYS A 186 -7.48 23.71 7.12
CA LYS A 186 -8.84 24.28 7.14
C LYS A 186 -8.88 25.66 7.80
N ALA A 187 -8.03 25.93 8.79
CA ALA A 187 -7.90 27.23 9.43
C ALA A 187 -7.20 28.23 8.49
N VAL A 188 -6.07 27.84 7.88
CA VAL A 188 -5.34 28.67 6.90
C VAL A 188 -6.24 29.07 5.72
N GLY A 189 -6.95 28.11 5.13
CA GLY A 189 -7.86 28.41 4.02
C GLY A 189 -9.03 29.32 4.41
N LYS A 190 -9.42 29.36 5.69
CA LYS A 190 -10.41 30.32 6.19
C LYS A 190 -9.79 31.70 6.41
N GLU A 191 -8.55 31.80 6.89
CA GLU A 191 -7.82 33.06 7.00
C GLU A 191 -7.62 33.71 5.63
N ASP A 192 -7.30 32.93 4.60
CA ASP A 192 -7.21 33.40 3.21
C ASP A 192 -8.56 33.90 2.68
N ALA A 193 -9.67 33.21 3.01
CA ALA A 193 -11.02 33.65 2.65
C ALA A 193 -11.49 34.91 3.39
N GLN A 194 -10.88 35.23 4.54
CA GLN A 194 -11.24 36.38 5.38
C GLN A 194 -10.35 37.62 5.16
N GLN A 195 -9.21 37.46 4.48
CA GLN A 195 -8.39 38.58 3.97
C GLN A 195 -8.76 39.03 2.55
N GLY A 196 -9.68 38.34 1.87
CA GLY A 196 -10.31 38.83 0.65
C GLY A 196 -11.37 39.89 0.96
N ASP A 197 -10.98 41.17 0.94
CA ASP A 197 -11.89 42.31 1.02
C ASP A 197 -12.93 42.26 -0.14
N PRO A 198 -14.21 42.65 0.06
CA PRO A 198 -15.28 42.42 -0.90
C PRO A 198 -15.24 43.47 -2.01
N SER A 199 -14.72 43.10 -3.17
CA SER A 199 -14.91 43.86 -4.40
C SER A 199 -16.06 43.25 -5.23
N PRO A 200 -16.97 44.07 -5.79
CA PRO A 200 -18.20 43.56 -6.42
C PRO A 200 -17.92 42.86 -7.76
N PRO A 201 -18.83 41.97 -8.21
CA PRO A 201 -18.60 41.15 -9.39
C PRO A 201 -18.74 42.00 -10.65
N SER A 202 -17.65 42.10 -11.41
CA SER A 202 -17.69 42.53 -12.81
C SER A 202 -17.87 41.29 -13.67
N GLN A 203 -19.06 41.21 -14.25
CA GLN A 203 -19.50 40.26 -15.25
C GLN A 203 -18.68 40.46 -16.54
N ASP A 204 -17.95 39.43 -17.00
CA ASP A 204 -17.89 39.00 -18.40
C ASP A 204 -16.71 38.05 -18.68
N GLY A 205 -16.97 37.08 -19.56
CA GLY A 205 -15.92 36.44 -20.37
C GLY A 205 -15.63 34.98 -20.03
N ALA A 206 -16.41 34.08 -20.61
CA ALA A 206 -16.02 32.69 -20.79
C ALA A 206 -14.69 32.62 -21.56
N GLY A 207 -13.70 31.97 -20.96
CA GLY A 207 -12.41 31.68 -21.57
C GLY A 207 -11.84 30.42 -20.93
N ASP A 208 -12.11 29.29 -21.58
CA ASP A 208 -11.39 28.03 -21.40
C ASP A 208 -9.88 28.29 -21.61
N VAL A 209 -9.08 28.14 -20.55
CA VAL A 209 -7.63 28.09 -20.66
C VAL A 209 -7.15 27.01 -19.71
N ASP A 210 -6.85 25.86 -20.31
CA ASP A 210 -6.01 24.81 -19.78
C ASP A 210 -4.70 25.44 -19.25
N MET A 211 -4.52 25.42 -17.93
CA MET A 211 -3.31 25.93 -17.27
C MET A 211 -2.33 24.77 -17.12
N PRO A 212 -1.20 24.76 -17.85
CA PRO A 212 -0.10 23.90 -17.47
C PRO A 212 0.45 24.41 -16.13
N ASP A 213 0.73 23.48 -15.22
CA ASP A 213 1.39 23.67 -13.92
C ASP A 213 2.81 24.24 -14.13
N GLY A 214 2.87 25.52 -14.49
CA GLY A 214 4.07 26.28 -14.76
C GLY A 214 4.57 26.84 -13.44
N MET A 215 5.57 26.18 -12.87
CA MET A 215 6.25 26.61 -11.66
C MET A 215 6.80 28.04 -11.86
N GLU A 216 6.13 29.04 -11.32
CA GLU A 216 6.53 30.44 -11.45
C GLU A 216 7.87 30.67 -10.73
N VAL A 217 8.93 30.80 -11.51
CA VAL A 217 10.25 31.26 -11.05
C VAL A 217 10.22 32.78 -11.05
N ASP A 218 10.52 33.40 -9.92
CA ASP A 218 10.62 34.86 -9.85
C ASP A 218 11.77 35.31 -10.75
N SER A 219 11.42 35.98 -11.86
CA SER A 219 12.37 36.33 -12.92
C SER A 219 13.44 37.32 -12.45
N ALA A 220 13.18 38.07 -11.37
CA ALA A 220 14.12 39.02 -10.78
C ALA A 220 15.18 38.33 -9.91
N SER A 221 14.82 37.25 -9.22
CA SER A 221 15.71 36.57 -8.28
C SER A 221 16.19 35.22 -8.76
N GLY A 222 15.61 34.61 -9.79
CA GLY A 222 15.97 33.28 -10.28
C GLY A 222 15.76 32.16 -9.26
N PHE A 223 14.91 32.38 -8.26
CA PHE A 223 14.48 31.38 -7.30
C PHE A 223 13.01 31.05 -7.51
N LEU A 224 12.62 29.84 -7.12
CA LEU A 224 11.23 29.47 -6.96
C LEU A 224 10.57 30.41 -5.94
N THR A 225 9.34 30.86 -6.23
CA THR A 225 8.56 31.71 -5.33
C THR A 225 8.47 31.13 -3.92
N ARG A 226 8.33 29.80 -3.83
CA ARG A 226 8.32 29.05 -2.57
C ARG A 226 9.64 29.20 -1.79
N THR A 227 10.78 29.11 -2.45
CA THR A 227 12.11 29.21 -1.81
C THR A 227 12.30 30.59 -1.18
N LEU A 228 11.86 31.66 -1.86
CA LEU A 228 11.89 33.02 -1.31
C LEU A 228 10.95 33.21 -0.11
N MET A 229 9.73 32.65 -0.18
CA MET A 229 8.79 32.70 0.94
C MET A 229 9.36 32.03 2.19
N VAL A 230 10.01 30.86 2.03
CA VAL A 230 10.66 30.14 3.13
C VAL A 230 11.82 30.96 3.69
N LEU A 231 12.72 31.46 2.84
CA LEU A 231 13.87 32.26 3.25
C LEU A 231 13.46 33.55 3.98
N LYS A 232 12.37 34.20 3.55
CA LYS A 232 11.85 35.42 4.18
C LYS A 232 11.00 35.17 5.42
N GLY A 233 10.72 33.90 5.76
CA GLY A 233 9.95 33.51 6.94
C GLY A 233 10.63 33.82 8.28
N LYS A 234 9.89 33.66 9.38
CA LYS A 234 10.37 33.90 10.77
C LYS A 234 11.02 32.66 11.43
N THR A 235 11.02 31.52 10.75
CA THR A 235 11.53 30.25 11.25
C THR A 235 12.99 30.05 10.84
N SER A 236 13.63 28.92 11.17
CA SER A 236 14.91 28.50 10.57
C SER A 236 14.68 28.03 9.13
N PRO A 237 14.91 28.86 8.09
CA PRO A 237 14.65 28.47 6.71
C PRO A 237 15.58 27.36 6.21
N GLU A 238 16.81 27.27 6.74
CA GLU A 238 17.83 26.31 6.33
C GLU A 238 17.35 24.86 6.46
N THR A 239 16.58 24.54 7.49
CA THR A 239 16.07 23.18 7.72
C THR A 239 14.90 22.81 6.80
N ARG A 240 14.19 23.81 6.25
CA ARG A 240 12.95 23.64 5.48
C ARG A 240 13.15 23.56 3.97
N LEU A 241 14.32 23.97 3.49
CA LEU A 241 14.68 23.92 2.09
C LEU A 241 15.14 22.53 1.68
N SER A 242 14.97 22.18 0.40
CA SER A 242 15.56 20.97 -0.18
C SER A 242 17.09 21.10 -0.24
N THR A 243 17.80 19.98 -0.36
CA THR A 243 19.27 20.01 -0.50
C THR A 243 19.69 20.75 -1.77
N GLU A 244 18.91 20.64 -2.85
CA GLU A 244 19.14 21.37 -4.11
C GLU A 244 18.92 22.88 -3.93
N ASP A 245 17.82 23.29 -3.30
CA ASP A 245 17.54 24.71 -2.99
C ASP A 245 18.64 25.32 -2.12
N LEU A 246 19.10 24.59 -1.09
CA LEU A 246 20.20 25.03 -0.23
C LEU A 246 21.48 25.25 -1.04
N GLN A 247 21.80 24.35 -1.96
CA GLN A 247 22.98 24.48 -2.82
C GLN A 247 22.87 25.70 -3.72
N VAL A 248 21.68 25.96 -4.30
CA VAL A 248 21.44 27.17 -5.11
C VAL A 248 21.59 28.43 -4.26
N VAL A 249 21.00 28.48 -3.06
CA VAL A 249 21.09 29.63 -2.14
C VAL A 249 22.53 29.91 -1.73
N VAL A 250 23.28 28.89 -1.33
CA VAL A 250 24.69 29.01 -0.92
C VAL A 250 25.57 29.43 -2.10
N SER A 251 25.36 28.85 -3.29
CA SER A 251 26.15 29.16 -4.49
C SER A 251 26.01 30.61 -4.97
N LYS A 252 24.88 31.25 -4.67
CA LYS A 252 24.60 32.62 -5.12
C LYS A 252 25.39 33.69 -4.35
N GLY A 253 25.81 33.36 -3.13
CA GLY A 253 26.67 34.22 -2.31
C GLY A 253 25.97 35.42 -1.67
N LEU A 254 26.72 36.10 -0.79
CA LEU A 254 26.21 37.15 0.12
C LEU A 254 25.57 38.33 -0.62
N GLU A 255 26.27 38.91 -1.58
CA GLU A 255 25.85 40.17 -2.22
C GLU A 255 24.57 40.02 -3.04
N ALA A 256 24.46 38.91 -3.79
CA ALA A 256 23.26 38.61 -4.56
C ALA A 256 22.08 38.27 -3.65
N MET A 257 22.31 37.51 -2.57
CA MET A 257 21.26 37.21 -1.60
C MET A 257 20.78 38.44 -0.83
N GLN A 258 21.65 39.43 -0.61
CA GLN A 258 21.28 40.69 0.01
C GLN A 258 20.29 41.46 -0.88
N GLN A 259 20.54 41.52 -2.19
CA GLN A 259 19.66 42.13 -3.19
C GLN A 259 18.30 41.41 -3.27
N VAL A 260 18.32 40.07 -3.32
CA VAL A 260 17.11 39.23 -3.44
C VAL A 260 16.22 39.30 -2.20
N LEU A 261 16.82 39.27 -1.01
CA LEU A 261 16.08 39.28 0.25
C LEU A 261 15.70 40.68 0.70
N GLY A 262 16.41 41.71 0.23
CA GLY A 262 16.25 43.09 0.68
C GLY A 262 16.66 43.28 2.14
N TRP A 263 17.60 42.44 2.62
CA TRP A 263 18.08 42.44 4.01
C TRP A 263 19.42 43.16 4.12
N ASP A 264 19.85 43.46 5.35
CA ASP A 264 21.20 43.95 5.60
C ASP A 264 22.26 42.82 5.48
N ALA A 265 23.52 43.21 5.32
CA ALA A 265 24.62 42.27 5.14
C ALA A 265 24.82 41.34 6.34
N ALA A 266 24.63 41.82 7.57
CA ALA A 266 24.85 41.01 8.77
C ALA A 266 23.77 39.92 8.91
N ARG A 267 22.50 40.27 8.68
CA ARG A 267 21.40 39.32 8.67
C ARG A 267 21.52 38.30 7.54
N THR A 268 21.87 38.75 6.34
CA THR A 268 22.05 37.87 5.17
C THR A 268 23.24 36.92 5.37
N SER A 269 24.34 37.41 5.95
CA SER A 269 25.51 36.58 6.28
C SER A 269 25.16 35.49 7.29
N LYS A 270 24.39 35.82 8.33
CA LYS A 270 23.97 34.85 9.34
C LYS A 270 23.08 33.74 8.73
N LEU A 271 22.17 34.13 7.83
CA LEU A 271 21.34 33.18 7.09
C LEU A 271 22.18 32.24 6.22
N LEU A 272 23.11 32.80 5.44
CA LEU A 272 23.95 31.99 4.55
C LEU A 272 24.84 31.03 5.31
N GLN A 273 25.41 31.47 6.44
CA GLN A 273 26.20 30.59 7.31
C GLN A 273 25.35 29.43 7.87
N ALA A 274 24.10 29.69 8.24
CA ALA A 274 23.19 28.64 8.68
C ALA A 274 22.84 27.66 7.54
N CYS A 275 22.59 28.18 6.33
CA CYS A 275 22.33 27.36 5.14
C CYS A 275 23.55 26.49 4.76
N GLU A 276 24.76 27.04 4.85
CA GLU A 276 26.00 26.32 4.57
C GLU A 276 26.25 25.21 5.61
N ALA A 277 26.04 25.52 6.90
CA ALA A 277 26.17 24.53 7.96
C ALA A 277 25.18 23.36 7.75
N GLU A 278 23.92 23.65 7.48
CA GLU A 278 22.89 22.63 7.22
C GLU A 278 23.21 21.81 5.95
N LEU A 279 23.62 22.46 4.86
CA LEU A 279 24.01 21.77 3.63
C LEU A 279 25.20 20.82 3.87
N SER A 280 26.22 21.28 4.61
CA SER A 280 27.38 20.46 4.95
C SER A 280 27.01 19.23 5.77
N ALA A 281 26.10 19.37 6.74
CA ALA A 281 25.62 18.28 7.57
C ALA A 281 24.87 17.23 6.72
N ARG A 282 23.99 17.67 5.81
CA ARG A 282 23.26 16.77 4.91
C ARG A 282 24.18 16.01 3.96
N LEU A 283 25.17 16.69 3.37
CA LEU A 283 26.13 16.04 2.48
C LEU A 283 27.00 15.01 3.20
N GLN A 284 27.43 15.31 4.44
CA GLN A 284 28.15 14.34 5.27
C GLN A 284 27.30 13.10 5.58
N GLN A 285 26.02 13.29 5.90
CA GLN A 285 25.10 12.19 6.15
C GLN A 285 24.92 11.29 4.91
N ILE A 286 24.75 11.91 3.73
CA ILE A 286 24.65 11.19 2.45
C ILE A 286 25.92 10.39 2.18
N GLN A 287 27.10 10.98 2.38
CA GLN A 287 28.38 10.29 2.18
C GLN A 287 28.56 9.11 3.15
N ALA A 288 28.18 9.29 4.42
CA ALA A 288 28.21 8.21 5.41
C ALA A 288 27.29 7.04 5.00
N MET A 289 26.08 7.33 4.53
CA MET A 289 25.16 6.30 4.03
C MET A 289 25.70 5.57 2.81
N GLN A 290 26.26 6.28 1.84
CA GLN A 290 26.87 5.68 0.64
C GLN A 290 28.05 4.75 0.99
N SER A 291 28.84 5.12 2.00
CA SER A 291 29.96 4.30 2.49
C SER A 291 29.50 2.98 3.13
N ILE A 292 28.35 2.99 3.80
CA ILE A 292 27.73 1.78 4.35
C ILE A 292 27.22 0.88 3.22
N SER A 293 26.55 1.46 2.21
CA SER A 293 26.03 0.71 1.07
C SER A 293 27.14 0.07 0.23
N SER A 294 28.27 0.75 0.00
CA SER A 294 29.42 0.17 -0.72
C SER A 294 30.07 -0.97 0.06
N THR A 295 30.18 -0.85 1.38
CA THR A 295 30.74 -1.90 2.25
C THR A 295 29.87 -3.16 2.29
N GLN A 296 28.54 -3.02 2.18
CA GLN A 296 27.63 -4.16 2.09
C GLN A 296 27.73 -4.91 0.74
N GLN A 297 28.07 -4.23 -0.35
CA GLN A 297 28.27 -4.88 -1.67
C GLN A 297 29.60 -5.64 -1.76
N ASP A 298 30.67 -5.17 -1.12
CA ASP A 298 31.96 -5.88 -1.11
C ASP A 298 31.97 -7.11 -0.18
N GLY A 299 31.12 -7.12 0.86
CA GLY A 299 30.95 -8.27 1.75
C GLY A 299 30.30 -9.50 1.09
N SER A 300 29.59 -9.32 -0.03
CA SER A 300 29.00 -10.42 -0.80
C SER A 300 29.98 -11.12 -1.76
N THR A 301 31.06 -10.47 -2.18
CA THR A 301 31.98 -11.03 -3.19
C THR A 301 33.09 -11.88 -2.57
N GLN A 302 33.39 -11.73 -1.28
CA GLN A 302 34.44 -12.51 -0.59
C GLN A 302 33.99 -13.87 -0.02
N LYS A 303 32.70 -14.22 -0.07
CA LYS A 303 32.19 -15.49 0.49
C LYS A 303 32.21 -16.70 -0.46
N GLU A 304 32.53 -16.54 -1.75
CA GLU A 304 32.58 -17.66 -2.71
C GLU A 304 33.97 -18.30 -2.92
N GLY A 305 35.03 -17.79 -2.28
CA GLY A 305 36.41 -18.24 -2.55
C GLY A 305 37.01 -19.30 -1.60
N ALA A 306 36.34 -19.68 -0.51
CA ALA A 306 36.96 -20.52 0.53
C ALA A 306 36.13 -21.77 0.80
N GLY A 307 36.24 -22.79 -0.06
CA GLY A 307 35.43 -23.99 0.14
C GLY A 307 35.75 -25.24 -0.66
N THR A 308 37.00 -25.53 -1.06
CA THR A 308 37.36 -26.91 -1.47
C THR A 308 38.85 -27.20 -1.30
N ALA A 309 39.26 -27.73 -0.14
CA ALA A 309 40.46 -28.56 -0.03
C ALA A 309 40.45 -29.33 1.30
N THR A 310 39.81 -30.51 1.36
CA THR A 310 40.25 -31.54 2.31
C THR A 310 39.84 -32.95 1.87
N GLN A 311 40.84 -33.84 1.96
CA GLN A 311 40.81 -35.30 2.11
C GLN A 311 40.88 -36.16 0.84
N GLY A 312 42.12 -36.50 0.49
CA GLY A 312 42.51 -37.74 -0.17
C GLY A 312 43.92 -38.09 0.30
N GLY A 313 44.03 -38.95 1.32
CA GLY A 313 45.31 -39.42 1.85
C GLY A 313 45.14 -40.83 2.39
N SER A 314 45.76 -41.77 1.67
CA SER A 314 45.83 -43.22 1.93
C SER A 314 46.41 -43.60 3.30
#